data_AF-A0A9E0U1R7-F1
#
_entry.id   AF-A0A9E0U1R7-F1
#
_cell.length_a   1.000
_cell.length_b   1.000
_cell.length_c   1.000
_cell.angle_alpha   90.00
_cell.angle_beta   90.00
_cell.angle_gamma   90.00
#
_symmetry.space_group_name_H-M   'P 1'
#
loop_
_entity.id
_entity.type
_entity.pdbx_description
1 polymer ?
#
loop_
_entity_poly.entity_id
_entity_poly.type
_entity_poly.pdbx_seq_one_letter_code
_entity_poly.pdbx_strand_id
1 'polypeptide(L)'
;MTKSIRASSILPLLLLASGASAQDIGAMTATAAAPKTPAIKTVTNFTQALRCMDELFLAYGKNGIVVTSTGIPDETGKVRTGTKEMLITAIAKMTVKSNAFEFIDFHGGGDDLARLFDAKGAQAMKVPDYYIRGSITQMDDNSVRKSKGFGISLPFLDLGSSKDDSYDLISMDMSVGDAATRKILPQTSTSNTMVIIKGGNSMEGGGRLGKVGFSFNLDLSRTEGLGATTRTLLELSLIEALGKFTQVPYWRCLDADVTNPVIRDQAMENFDMLKDNERILFVQRKLGGSMQRYRGPMNGVMNDELKDVIMEYQAQNQLIADGRVNFDLYASLLDDTQNVLAALPSTPPVARPAATQLSMAAPVAVSAPPAQAMASSPFRVNLESDRGGRPSYKVGDFLNMTLSLSGDGTVFCYYEDATHQVARIFPNQFFANPTLRSGSTIRLPSGGFKIRFDQPGKERVACVGADREVVVPSSLKGVRDLTPLPVRSLDEVINQYKQSNPALVASYIDISVNR
;
A
#
# COMPACT_ATOMS: atom_id res chain seq x y z
N MET A 1 -36.71 -23.47 -85.61
CA MET A 1 -36.14 -24.83 -85.67
C MET A 1 -36.43 -25.49 -84.32
N THR A 2 -37.56 -26.23 -84.26
CA THR A 2 -37.66 -27.69 -84.05
C THR A 2 -37.55 -28.06 -82.55
N LYS A 3 -38.70 -28.28 -81.87
CA LYS A 3 -39.26 -29.61 -81.44
C LYS A 3 -38.41 -30.28 -80.34
N SER A 4 -38.89 -30.95 -79.29
CA SER A 4 -40.20 -31.33 -78.77
C SER A 4 -39.95 -32.22 -77.52
N ILE A 5 -40.91 -32.26 -76.59
CA ILE A 5 -41.40 -33.46 -75.85
C ILE A 5 -40.54 -34.11 -74.72
N ARG A 6 -41.04 -33.89 -73.50
CA ARG A 6 -41.57 -34.85 -72.49
C ARG A 6 -40.94 -36.25 -72.27
N ALA A 7 -40.94 -36.56 -70.97
CA ALA A 7 -41.33 -37.81 -70.29
C ALA A 7 -40.24 -38.84 -69.91
N SER A 8 -40.04 -38.91 -68.58
CA SER A 8 -40.27 -40.10 -67.73
C SER A 8 -39.70 -41.43 -68.20
N SER A 9 -38.77 -42.00 -67.42
CA SER A 9 -38.94 -43.34 -66.81
C SER A 9 -37.63 -43.93 -66.24
N ILE A 10 -37.82 -44.64 -65.12
CA ILE A 10 -37.07 -45.80 -64.63
C ILE A 10 -35.79 -45.54 -63.79
N LEU A 11 -36.05 -45.68 -62.48
CA LEU A 11 -35.17 -46.16 -61.43
C LEU A 11 -34.42 -47.45 -61.85
N PRO A 12 -33.16 -47.64 -61.45
CA PRO A 12 -32.83 -48.89 -60.81
C PRO A 12 -32.26 -48.67 -59.42
N LEU A 13 -32.94 -49.36 -58.51
CA LEU A 13 -32.58 -49.71 -57.15
C LEU A 13 -31.15 -50.28 -57.12
N LEU A 14 -30.22 -49.59 -56.48
CA LEU A 14 -28.96 -50.18 -56.00
C LEU A 14 -28.89 -49.99 -54.49
N LEU A 15 -29.08 -51.10 -53.78
CA LEU A 15 -28.79 -51.27 -52.37
C LEU A 15 -27.33 -50.87 -52.11
N LEU A 16 -27.11 -49.80 -51.36
CA LEU A 16 -25.85 -49.53 -50.67
C LEU A 16 -26.18 -49.10 -49.24
N ALA A 17 -25.92 -50.06 -48.34
CA ALA A 17 -25.63 -49.95 -46.92
C ALA A 17 -26.20 -48.73 -46.17
N SER A 18 -27.18 -49.03 -45.34
CA SER A 18 -27.52 -48.32 -44.11
C SER A 18 -26.29 -48.17 -43.20
N GLY A 19 -25.45 -47.17 -43.49
CA GLY A 19 -24.53 -46.56 -42.55
C GLY A 19 -25.16 -45.28 -42.03
N ALA A 20 -25.78 -45.35 -40.85
CA ALA A 20 -26.24 -44.17 -40.13
C ALA A 20 -25.02 -43.30 -39.79
N SER A 21 -24.66 -42.37 -40.68
CA SER A 21 -23.88 -41.21 -40.27
C SER A 21 -24.86 -40.24 -39.63
N ALA A 22 -25.00 -40.37 -38.31
CA ALA A 22 -25.50 -39.28 -37.50
C ALA A 22 -24.61 -38.07 -37.80
N GLN A 23 -25.09 -37.16 -38.66
CA GLN A 23 -24.55 -35.82 -38.73
C GLN A 23 -24.77 -35.21 -37.36
N ASP A 24 -23.73 -35.28 -36.55
CA ASP A 24 -23.72 -34.79 -35.19
C ASP A 24 -23.78 -33.27 -35.26
N ILE A 25 -24.99 -32.72 -35.31
CA ILE A 25 -25.27 -31.29 -35.31
C ILE A 25 -24.59 -30.64 -34.09
N GLY A 26 -24.38 -31.40 -33.00
CA GLY A 26 -23.59 -31.01 -31.84
C GLY A 26 -22.13 -30.67 -32.18
N ALA A 27 -21.46 -31.49 -33.00
CA ALA A 27 -20.07 -31.27 -33.39
C ALA A 27 -19.89 -30.05 -34.31
N MET A 28 -20.88 -29.75 -35.17
CA MET A 28 -20.89 -28.53 -35.99
C MET A 28 -21.21 -27.27 -35.18
N THR A 29 -22.04 -27.36 -34.14
CA THR A 29 -22.28 -26.23 -33.22
C THR A 29 -21.10 -25.94 -32.29
N ALA A 30 -20.36 -26.97 -31.85
CA ALA A 30 -19.18 -26.80 -31.00
C ALA A 30 -18.00 -26.16 -31.74
N THR A 31 -17.85 -26.42 -33.04
CA THR A 31 -16.81 -25.81 -33.89
C THR A 31 -17.18 -24.38 -34.34
N ALA A 32 -18.46 -24.05 -34.43
CA ALA A 32 -18.92 -22.68 -34.67
C ALA A 32 -18.85 -21.78 -33.41
N ALA A 33 -18.95 -22.37 -32.22
CA ALA A 33 -18.84 -21.69 -30.93
C ALA A 33 -17.42 -21.66 -30.34
N ALA A 34 -16.46 -22.34 -30.98
CA ALA A 34 -15.05 -22.24 -30.60
C ALA A 34 -14.53 -20.82 -30.89
N PRO A 35 -13.88 -20.15 -29.92
CA PRO A 35 -13.27 -18.84 -30.15
C PRO A 35 -12.28 -18.93 -31.31
N LYS A 36 -12.55 -18.22 -32.42
CA LYS A 36 -11.69 -18.20 -33.62
C LYS A 36 -10.34 -17.52 -33.38
N THR A 37 -10.17 -16.88 -32.22
CA THR A 37 -8.93 -16.30 -31.75
C THR A 37 -8.33 -17.18 -30.65
N PRO A 38 -7.04 -17.52 -30.72
CA PRO A 38 -6.36 -18.23 -29.63
C PRO A 38 -6.55 -17.45 -28.32
N ALA A 39 -6.61 -18.17 -27.20
CA ALA A 39 -6.73 -17.55 -25.89
C ALA A 39 -5.49 -16.69 -25.61
N ILE A 40 -5.61 -15.38 -25.81
CA ILE A 40 -4.56 -14.41 -25.48
C ILE A 40 -4.75 -14.05 -24.00
N LYS A 41 -3.68 -14.15 -23.20
CA LYS A 41 -3.70 -13.63 -21.84
C LYS A 41 -4.00 -12.14 -21.90
N THR A 42 -4.98 -11.67 -21.14
CA THR A 42 -5.27 -10.23 -21.04
C THR A 42 -4.07 -9.53 -20.41
N VAL A 43 -3.23 -8.91 -21.25
CA VAL A 43 -2.17 -8.01 -20.83
C VAL A 43 -2.79 -6.63 -20.78
N THR A 44 -2.92 -6.09 -19.58
CA THR A 44 -3.31 -4.69 -19.38
C THR A 44 -2.08 -3.79 -19.46
N ASN A 45 -2.27 -2.52 -19.80
CA ASN A 45 -1.19 -1.53 -19.83
C ASN A 45 -0.51 -1.34 -18.46
N PHE A 46 -1.15 -1.72 -17.35
CA PHE A 46 -0.56 -1.68 -16.01
C PHE A 46 0.08 -2.98 -15.55
N THR A 47 0.12 -4.04 -16.36
CA THR A 47 0.76 -5.31 -15.92
C THR A 47 2.24 -5.12 -15.53
N GLN A 48 2.95 -4.22 -16.21
CA GLN A 48 4.33 -3.88 -15.84
C GLN A 48 4.39 -3.04 -14.56
N ALA A 49 3.46 -2.10 -14.40
CA ALA A 49 3.33 -1.29 -13.17
C ALA A 49 3.06 -2.16 -11.94
N LEU A 50 2.19 -3.15 -12.05
CA LEU A 50 1.90 -4.10 -10.96
C LEU A 50 3.15 -4.91 -10.57
N ARG A 51 3.94 -5.37 -11.54
CA ARG A 51 5.21 -6.05 -11.26
C ARG A 51 6.24 -5.12 -10.62
N CYS A 52 6.30 -3.87 -11.07
CA CYS A 52 7.15 -2.85 -10.45
C CYS A 52 6.76 -2.63 -8.97
N MET A 53 5.46 -2.63 -8.65
CA MET A 53 5.00 -2.51 -7.26
C MET A 53 5.48 -3.66 -6.38
N ASP A 54 5.54 -4.89 -6.92
CA ASP A 54 6.08 -6.04 -6.19
C ASP A 54 7.55 -5.86 -5.80
N GLU A 55 8.38 -5.43 -6.75
CA GLU A 55 9.79 -5.09 -6.48
C GLU A 55 9.91 -3.94 -5.47
N LEU A 56 9.01 -2.96 -5.57
CA LEU A 56 9.00 -1.82 -4.67
C LEU A 56 8.63 -2.24 -3.24
N PHE A 57 7.62 -3.09 -3.06
CA PHE A 57 7.27 -3.64 -1.76
C PHE A 57 8.41 -4.46 -1.17
N LEU A 58 9.08 -5.27 -1.99
CA LEU A 58 10.26 -6.03 -1.57
C LEU A 58 11.39 -5.10 -1.09
N ALA A 59 11.71 -4.06 -1.88
CA ALA A 59 12.76 -3.09 -1.54
C ALA A 59 12.48 -2.32 -0.24
N TYR A 60 11.19 -2.07 0.06
CA TYR A 60 10.75 -1.41 1.30
C TYR A 60 10.42 -2.39 2.43
N GLY A 61 10.76 -3.68 2.27
CA GLY A 61 10.58 -4.71 3.29
C GLY A 61 9.12 -4.98 3.67
N LYS A 62 8.16 -4.68 2.80
CA LYS A 62 6.73 -4.93 3.04
C LYS A 62 6.43 -6.40 2.79
N ASN A 63 5.89 -7.09 3.80
CA ASN A 63 5.51 -8.49 3.74
C ASN A 63 4.36 -8.78 4.73
N GLY A 64 3.58 -9.83 4.45
CA GLY A 64 2.65 -10.44 5.39
C GLY A 64 1.40 -9.62 5.71
N ILE A 65 1.05 -8.62 4.90
CA ILE A 65 -0.15 -7.78 5.13
C ILE A 65 -1.38 -8.56 4.65
N VAL A 66 -2.23 -8.97 5.58
CA VAL A 66 -3.44 -9.72 5.25
C VAL A 66 -4.58 -8.77 4.91
N VAL A 67 -5.11 -8.90 3.69
CA VAL A 67 -6.17 -8.03 3.16
C VAL A 67 -7.37 -8.83 2.68
N THR A 68 -8.54 -8.20 2.68
CA THR A 68 -9.76 -8.76 2.08
C THR A 68 -10.53 -7.70 1.30
N SER A 69 -11.49 -8.13 0.49
CA SER A 69 -12.42 -7.21 -0.18
C SER A 69 -13.72 -7.93 -0.52
N THR A 70 -14.84 -7.21 -0.39
CA THR A 70 -16.14 -7.66 -0.91
C THR A 70 -16.27 -7.47 -2.43
N GLY A 71 -15.23 -6.97 -3.09
CA GLY A 71 -15.27 -6.52 -4.48
C GLY A 71 -15.58 -5.03 -4.59
N ILE A 72 -15.57 -4.52 -5.82
CA ILE A 72 -15.84 -3.12 -6.16
C ILE A 72 -17.23 -3.06 -6.81
N PRO A 73 -18.30 -2.77 -6.05
CA PRO A 73 -19.64 -2.66 -6.61
C PRO A 73 -19.74 -1.55 -7.65
N ASP A 74 -20.68 -1.73 -8.57
CA ASP A 74 -21.07 -0.73 -9.54
C ASP A 74 -22.33 0.00 -9.06
N GLU A 75 -22.16 1.22 -8.55
CA GLU A 75 -23.27 2.06 -8.07
C GLU A 75 -24.03 2.74 -9.22
N THR A 76 -23.55 2.58 -10.46
CA THR A 76 -24.17 3.16 -11.67
C THR A 76 -25.16 2.19 -12.34
N GLY A 77 -25.02 0.89 -12.07
CA GLY A 77 -25.81 -0.20 -12.65
C GLY A 77 -25.49 -0.53 -14.12
N LYS A 78 -24.51 0.14 -14.72
CA LYS A 78 -24.14 0.03 -16.14
C LYS A 78 -22.93 -0.89 -16.38
N VAL A 79 -22.04 -1.01 -15.41
CA VAL A 79 -20.79 -1.75 -15.47
C VAL A 79 -20.93 -3.10 -14.76
N ARG A 80 -21.32 -4.13 -15.52
CA ARG A 80 -21.46 -5.49 -14.99
C ARG A 80 -20.18 -6.29 -15.21
N THR A 81 -19.23 -6.19 -14.28
CA THR A 81 -17.92 -6.85 -14.41
C THR A 81 -17.50 -7.56 -13.12
N GLY A 82 -16.67 -8.60 -13.22
CA GLY A 82 -16.14 -9.36 -12.09
C GLY A 82 -15.01 -8.62 -11.37
N THR A 83 -15.31 -7.48 -10.76
CA THR A 83 -14.30 -6.58 -10.16
C THR A 83 -13.53 -7.23 -9.00
N LYS A 84 -14.16 -8.14 -8.24
CA LYS A 84 -13.50 -8.90 -7.18
C LYS A 84 -12.35 -9.76 -7.73
N GLU A 85 -12.59 -10.49 -8.81
CA GLU A 85 -11.56 -11.32 -9.47
C GLU A 85 -10.44 -10.46 -10.09
N MET A 86 -10.81 -9.31 -10.66
CA MET A 86 -9.83 -8.34 -11.17
C MET A 86 -8.92 -7.82 -10.04
N LEU A 87 -9.49 -7.50 -8.88
CA LEU A 87 -8.77 -7.06 -7.70
C LEU A 87 -7.83 -8.14 -7.16
N ILE A 88 -8.31 -9.37 -7.00
CA ILE A 88 -7.49 -10.50 -6.57
C ILE A 88 -6.30 -10.70 -7.51
N THR A 89 -6.55 -10.68 -8.83
CA THR A 89 -5.52 -10.84 -9.86
C THR A 89 -4.48 -9.71 -9.77
N ALA A 90 -4.91 -8.47 -9.58
CA ALA A 90 -4.02 -7.32 -9.49
C ALA A 90 -3.13 -7.40 -8.24
N ILE A 91 -3.70 -7.73 -7.08
CA ILE A 91 -2.93 -7.94 -5.83
C ILE A 91 -1.93 -9.08 -6.02
N ALA A 92 -2.35 -10.21 -6.58
CA ALA A 92 -1.47 -11.36 -6.82
C ALA A 92 -0.27 -10.99 -7.68
N LYS A 93 -0.45 -10.17 -8.73
CA LYS A 93 0.64 -9.66 -9.58
C LYS A 93 1.61 -8.73 -8.83
N MET A 94 1.17 -8.04 -7.79
CA MET A 94 1.96 -7.09 -7.01
C MET A 94 2.67 -7.71 -5.81
N THR A 95 2.54 -9.02 -5.58
CA THR A 95 3.04 -9.65 -4.35
C THR A 95 3.71 -11.00 -4.58
N VAL A 96 4.12 -11.31 -5.82
CA VAL A 96 4.70 -12.60 -6.19
C VAL A 96 6.05 -12.82 -5.51
N LYS A 97 6.91 -11.80 -5.46
CA LYS A 97 8.26 -11.86 -4.89
C LYS A 97 8.30 -11.33 -3.47
N SER A 98 7.64 -10.20 -3.22
CA SER A 98 7.67 -9.52 -1.92
C SER A 98 6.90 -10.28 -0.84
N ASN A 99 5.88 -11.05 -1.22
CA ASN A 99 4.85 -11.52 -0.28
C ASN A 99 4.27 -10.37 0.57
N ALA A 100 4.22 -9.16 0.00
CA ALA A 100 3.66 -7.95 0.60
C ALA A 100 2.22 -8.16 1.12
N PHE A 101 1.37 -8.78 0.30
CA PHE A 101 -0.05 -8.91 0.56
C PHE A 101 -0.52 -10.36 0.46
N GLU A 102 -1.33 -10.79 1.43
CA GLU A 102 -2.04 -12.06 1.42
C GLU A 102 -3.54 -11.77 1.32
N PHE A 103 -4.15 -12.09 0.17
CA PHE A 103 -5.58 -11.87 -0.02
C PHE A 103 -6.37 -13.06 0.53
N ILE A 104 -7.24 -12.78 1.50
CA ILE A 104 -8.19 -13.76 2.02
C ILE A 104 -9.56 -13.43 1.48
N ASP A 105 -10.12 -14.38 0.70
CA ASP A 105 -11.48 -14.26 0.22
C ASP A 105 -12.48 -14.47 1.35
N PHE A 106 -13.04 -13.38 1.85
CA PHE A 106 -14.14 -13.41 2.80
C PHE A 106 -15.45 -13.18 2.03
N HIS A 107 -16.13 -14.27 1.68
CA HIS A 107 -17.50 -14.22 1.19
C HIS A 107 -18.46 -14.27 2.37
N GLY A 108 -19.28 -13.22 2.53
CA GLY A 108 -20.35 -13.21 3.52
C GLY A 108 -21.56 -13.98 3.00
N GLY A 109 -21.88 -15.11 3.62
CA GLY A 109 -23.17 -15.79 3.46
C GLY A 109 -23.07 -17.26 3.03
N GLY A 110 -23.14 -18.17 4.01
CA GLY A 110 -23.66 -19.55 3.85
C GLY A 110 -23.00 -20.49 2.85
N ASP A 111 -21.92 -20.09 2.19
CA ASP A 111 -21.27 -20.85 1.11
C ASP A 111 -20.60 -22.14 1.63
N ASP A 112 -20.47 -23.14 0.76
CA ASP A 112 -19.84 -24.43 1.08
C ASP A 112 -18.38 -24.24 1.51
N LEU A 113 -17.73 -23.16 1.08
CA LEU A 113 -16.40 -22.79 1.54
C LEU A 113 -16.38 -22.39 3.02
N ALA A 114 -17.39 -21.65 3.50
CA ALA A 114 -17.54 -21.33 4.91
C ALA A 114 -17.74 -22.59 5.76
N ARG A 115 -18.51 -23.56 5.25
CA ARG A 115 -18.71 -24.88 5.90
C ARG A 115 -17.45 -25.73 5.88
N LEU A 116 -16.65 -25.67 4.82
CA LEU A 116 -15.36 -26.32 4.73
C LEU A 116 -14.35 -25.72 5.73
N PHE A 117 -14.38 -24.40 5.93
CA PHE A 117 -13.59 -23.71 6.94
C PHE A 117 -14.01 -24.10 8.36
N ASP A 118 -15.31 -24.18 8.63
CA ASP A 118 -15.84 -24.65 9.91
C ASP A 118 -15.41 -26.11 10.19
N ALA A 119 -15.44 -26.97 9.17
CA ALA A 119 -15.05 -28.37 9.28
C ALA A 119 -13.54 -28.60 9.52
N LYS A 120 -12.67 -27.71 9.03
CA LYS A 120 -11.22 -27.80 9.23
C LYS A 120 -10.73 -27.27 10.59
N GLY A 121 -11.62 -26.64 11.35
CA GLY A 121 -11.32 -26.00 12.64
C GLY A 121 -10.73 -24.61 12.47
N ALA A 122 -11.34 -23.61 13.13
CA ALA A 122 -10.99 -22.19 13.05
C ALA A 122 -9.59 -21.80 13.59
N GLN A 123 -8.77 -22.77 14.02
CA GLN A 123 -7.50 -22.54 14.72
C GLN A 123 -6.32 -22.17 13.79
N ALA A 124 -6.50 -22.22 12.46
CA ALA A 124 -5.47 -21.88 11.48
C ALA A 124 -5.85 -20.74 10.52
N MET A 125 -6.97 -20.05 10.75
CA MET A 125 -7.44 -18.99 9.85
C MET A 125 -6.77 -17.66 10.19
N LYS A 126 -5.94 -17.15 9.28
CA LYS A 126 -5.50 -15.76 9.34
C LYS A 126 -6.72 -14.85 9.15
N VAL A 127 -6.88 -13.85 10.01
CA VAL A 127 -7.96 -12.86 9.89
C VAL A 127 -7.37 -11.65 9.16
N PRO A 128 -8.07 -11.08 8.16
CA PRO A 128 -7.62 -9.86 7.52
C PRO A 128 -7.51 -8.71 8.51
N ASP A 129 -6.35 -8.04 8.53
CA ASP A 129 -6.14 -6.82 9.32
C ASP A 129 -6.76 -5.60 8.63
N TYR A 130 -6.82 -5.65 7.30
CA TYR A 130 -7.32 -4.56 6.46
C TYR A 130 -8.32 -5.05 5.42
N TYR A 131 -9.20 -4.17 4.98
CA TYR A 131 -10.09 -4.42 3.84
C TYR A 131 -9.97 -3.31 2.81
N ILE A 132 -10.06 -3.69 1.54
CA ILE A 132 -10.09 -2.76 0.41
C ILE A 132 -11.55 -2.53 0.04
N ARG A 133 -11.97 -1.26 0.08
CA ARG A 133 -13.31 -0.82 -0.27
C ARG A 133 -13.23 0.18 -1.42
N GLY A 134 -14.11 0.03 -2.39
CA GLY A 134 -14.29 1.03 -3.43
C GLY A 134 -15.63 0.86 -4.12
N SER A 135 -15.88 1.67 -5.13
CA SER A 135 -17.06 1.58 -5.98
C SER A 135 -16.81 2.26 -7.33
N ILE A 136 -17.48 1.80 -8.37
CA ILE A 136 -17.64 2.57 -9.60
C ILE A 136 -18.72 3.60 -9.30
N THR A 137 -18.31 4.86 -9.14
CA THR A 137 -19.17 5.94 -8.66
C THR A 137 -19.82 6.72 -9.77
N GLN A 138 -19.26 6.70 -10.98
CA GLN A 138 -19.83 7.37 -12.14
C GLN A 138 -19.58 6.57 -13.42
N MET A 139 -20.59 6.55 -14.29
CA MET A 139 -20.53 5.99 -15.63
C MET A 139 -21.48 6.80 -16.52
N ASP A 140 -20.90 7.70 -17.31
CA ASP A 140 -21.64 8.48 -18.30
C ASP A 140 -21.33 7.97 -19.70
N ASP A 141 -22.38 7.56 -20.40
CA ASP A 141 -22.27 7.11 -21.79
C ASP A 141 -22.57 8.31 -22.66
N ASN A 142 -21.66 8.67 -23.56
CA ASN A 142 -21.90 9.74 -24.53
C ASN A 142 -22.12 11.13 -23.87
N SER A 143 -21.36 11.44 -22.83
CA SER A 143 -21.39 12.68 -22.03
C SER A 143 -21.17 13.96 -22.85
N VAL A 144 -20.40 13.87 -23.95
CA VAL A 144 -20.12 14.99 -24.87
C VAL A 144 -20.19 14.46 -26.31
N ARG A 145 -20.93 15.14 -27.17
CA ARG A 145 -20.90 14.93 -28.62
C ARG A 145 -20.31 16.17 -29.27
N LYS A 146 -19.15 16.05 -29.91
CA LYS A 146 -18.67 17.06 -30.86
C LYS A 146 -18.94 16.54 -32.26
N SER A 147 -19.99 17.05 -32.89
CA SER A 147 -20.24 16.83 -34.30
C SER A 147 -19.58 17.95 -35.10
N LYS A 148 -18.67 17.59 -36.01
CA LYS A 148 -18.16 18.51 -37.03
C LYS A 148 -18.75 18.05 -38.36
N GLY A 149 -19.83 18.70 -38.78
CA GLY A 149 -20.56 18.38 -40.00
C GLY A 149 -20.39 19.44 -41.08
N PHE A 150 -20.29 19.01 -42.33
CA PHE A 150 -20.54 19.85 -43.50
C PHE A 150 -21.78 19.30 -44.20
N GLY A 151 -22.83 20.12 -44.33
CA GLY A 151 -24.12 19.72 -44.91
C GLY A 151 -24.56 20.70 -45.97
N ILE A 152 -24.94 20.19 -47.14
CA ILE A 152 -25.62 20.95 -48.20
C ILE A 152 -27.01 20.34 -48.33
N SER A 153 -28.04 21.10 -47.94
CA SER A 153 -29.44 20.69 -48.02
C SER A 153 -30.10 21.41 -49.20
N LEU A 154 -30.52 20.65 -50.21
CA LEU A 154 -31.32 21.08 -51.36
C LEU A 154 -32.72 20.45 -51.26
N PRO A 155 -33.78 21.05 -51.85
CA PRO A 155 -35.16 20.56 -51.73
C PRO A 155 -35.40 19.09 -52.16
N PHE A 156 -34.45 18.50 -52.89
CA PHE A 156 -34.51 17.15 -53.43
C PHE A 156 -33.30 16.27 -53.05
N LEU A 157 -32.33 16.80 -52.30
CA LEU A 157 -31.10 16.07 -51.95
C LEU A 157 -30.46 16.67 -50.69
N ASP A 158 -30.28 15.83 -49.67
CA ASP A 158 -29.52 16.18 -48.47
C ASP A 158 -28.21 15.38 -48.45
N LEU A 159 -27.08 16.07 -48.49
CA LEU A 159 -25.75 15.47 -48.43
C LEU A 159 -24.99 16.05 -47.22
N GLY A 160 -24.81 15.21 -46.21
CA GLY A 160 -24.07 15.54 -44.99
C GLY A 160 -22.90 14.58 -44.75
N SER A 161 -21.74 15.11 -44.40
CA SER A 161 -20.63 14.33 -43.82
C SER A 161 -20.37 14.86 -42.41
N SER A 162 -20.71 14.07 -41.39
CA SER A 162 -20.42 14.36 -39.98
C SER A 162 -19.35 13.42 -39.43
N LYS A 163 -18.33 14.00 -38.78
CA LYS A 163 -17.49 13.26 -37.83
C LYS A 163 -18.02 13.54 -36.44
N ASP A 164 -18.52 12.48 -35.80
CA ASP A 164 -19.04 12.52 -34.45
C ASP A 164 -18.02 11.87 -33.51
N ASP A 165 -17.46 12.66 -32.59
CA ASP A 165 -16.70 12.15 -31.46
C ASP A 165 -17.64 12.09 -30.25
N SER A 166 -17.77 10.89 -29.68
CA SER A 166 -18.51 10.62 -28.45
C SER A 166 -17.53 10.29 -27.32
N TYR A 167 -17.78 10.78 -26.11
CA TYR A 167 -16.93 10.54 -24.95
C TYR A 167 -17.71 9.75 -23.89
N ASP A 168 -17.15 8.63 -23.42
CA ASP A 168 -17.64 7.94 -22.24
C ASP A 168 -16.72 8.25 -21.06
N LEU A 169 -17.30 8.34 -19.86
CA LEU A 169 -16.57 8.66 -18.64
C LEU A 169 -16.86 7.59 -17.59
N ILE A 170 -15.81 7.04 -16.98
CA ILE A 170 -15.92 6.08 -15.87
C ILE A 170 -15.09 6.60 -14.69
N SER A 171 -15.68 6.72 -13.51
CA SER A 171 -14.98 7.10 -12.27
C SER A 171 -15.04 5.98 -11.24
N MET A 172 -13.93 5.79 -10.53
CA MET A 172 -13.80 4.81 -9.45
C MET A 172 -13.12 5.45 -8.24
N ASP A 173 -13.72 5.22 -7.08
CA ASP A 173 -13.16 5.62 -5.80
C ASP A 173 -12.73 4.37 -5.03
N MET A 174 -11.55 4.43 -4.41
CA MET A 174 -11.00 3.31 -3.64
C MET A 174 -10.31 3.79 -2.36
N SER A 175 -10.35 2.97 -1.31
CA SER A 175 -9.72 3.22 -0.03
C SER A 175 -9.44 1.93 0.72
N VAL A 176 -8.49 1.97 1.65
CA VAL A 176 -8.20 0.89 2.59
C VAL A 176 -8.82 1.24 3.95
N GLY A 177 -9.43 0.25 4.60
CA GLY A 177 -9.95 0.36 5.96
C GLY A 177 -9.33 -0.65 6.91
N ASP A 178 -9.34 -0.33 8.18
CA ASP A 178 -8.95 -1.21 9.28
C ASP A 178 -10.11 -2.16 9.62
N ALA A 179 -9.88 -3.47 9.52
CA ALA A 179 -10.95 -4.47 9.65
C ALA A 179 -11.50 -4.57 11.09
N ALA A 180 -10.66 -4.31 12.10
CA ALA A 180 -11.05 -4.41 13.51
C ALA A 180 -11.97 -3.26 13.94
N THR A 181 -11.67 -2.05 13.49
CA THR A 181 -12.38 -0.82 13.87
C THR A 181 -13.38 -0.35 12.83
N ARG A 182 -13.34 -0.92 11.62
CA ARG A 182 -14.12 -0.49 10.43
C ARG A 182 -13.88 0.96 10.03
N LYS A 183 -12.75 1.54 10.46
CA LYS A 183 -12.36 2.91 10.08
C LYS A 183 -11.71 2.89 8.71
N ILE A 184 -12.15 3.78 7.83
CA ILE A 184 -11.45 4.05 6.56
C ILE A 184 -10.20 4.87 6.85
N LEU A 185 -9.08 4.51 6.23
CA LEU A 185 -7.83 5.23 6.32
C LEU A 185 -7.81 6.36 5.27
N PRO A 186 -8.07 7.62 5.65
CA PRO A 186 -8.28 8.71 4.68
C PRO A 186 -7.06 8.95 3.78
N GLN A 187 -5.85 8.75 4.29
CA GLN A 187 -4.60 8.88 3.53
C GLN A 187 -4.48 7.89 2.36
N THR A 188 -5.32 6.84 2.33
CA THR A 188 -5.31 5.80 1.29
C THR A 188 -6.37 6.03 0.22
N SER A 189 -7.18 7.09 0.35
CA SER A 189 -8.27 7.38 -0.58
C SER A 189 -7.73 7.79 -1.95
N THR A 190 -8.33 7.23 -3.00
CA THR A 190 -8.04 7.49 -4.40
C THR A 190 -9.35 7.71 -5.15
N SER A 191 -9.31 8.59 -6.13
CA SER A 191 -10.41 8.90 -7.03
C SER A 191 -9.81 9.05 -8.42
N ASN A 192 -10.19 8.15 -9.33
CA ASN A 192 -9.63 8.10 -10.67
C ASN A 192 -10.75 8.07 -11.69
N THR A 193 -10.59 8.86 -12.75
CA THR A 193 -11.58 8.98 -13.83
C THR A 193 -10.92 8.68 -15.18
N MET A 194 -11.51 7.78 -15.95
CA MET A 194 -11.09 7.47 -17.31
C MET A 194 -12.09 8.00 -18.32
N VAL A 195 -11.59 8.65 -19.37
CA VAL A 195 -12.37 9.14 -20.49
C VAL A 195 -12.03 8.33 -21.74
N ILE A 196 -13.05 7.68 -22.31
CA ILE A 196 -12.95 6.91 -23.55
C ILE A 196 -13.45 7.78 -24.68
N ILE A 197 -12.63 7.99 -25.71
CA ILE A 197 -13.02 8.73 -26.92
C ILE A 197 -13.44 7.73 -27.99
N LYS A 198 -14.69 7.80 -28.42
CA LYS A 198 -15.31 7.02 -29.50
C LYS A 198 -15.53 7.95 -30.71
N GLY A 199 -14.58 7.99 -31.65
CA GLY A 199 -14.57 8.88 -32.82
C GLY A 199 -14.17 8.21 -34.14
N GLY A 200 -14.67 8.71 -35.28
CA GLY A 200 -14.81 8.00 -36.57
C GLY A 200 -13.81 8.28 -37.72
N ASN A 201 -13.59 7.22 -38.51
CA ASN A 201 -12.77 6.98 -39.72
C ASN A 201 -11.24 6.92 -39.56
N SER A 202 -10.73 5.69 -39.78
CA SER A 202 -9.34 5.23 -39.86
C SER A 202 -8.59 5.06 -38.53
N MET A 203 -8.60 3.82 -38.05
CA MET A 203 -7.48 3.09 -37.43
C MET A 203 -6.64 3.83 -36.37
N GLU A 204 -7.25 4.36 -35.31
CA GLU A 204 -6.61 4.59 -34.01
C GLU A 204 -7.70 5.02 -33.00
N GLY A 205 -7.90 4.24 -31.95
CA GLY A 205 -8.76 4.60 -30.81
C GLY A 205 -7.92 4.49 -29.56
N GLY A 206 -7.89 5.56 -28.76
CA GLY A 206 -7.13 5.64 -27.51
C GLY A 206 -7.99 6.20 -26.38
N GLY A 207 -7.86 5.62 -25.20
CA GLY A 207 -8.43 6.12 -23.95
C GLY A 207 -7.48 7.10 -23.28
N ARG A 208 -8.02 8.18 -22.71
CA ARG A 208 -7.25 9.13 -21.88
C ARG A 208 -7.68 9.01 -20.44
N LEU A 209 -6.74 8.73 -19.56
CA LEU A 209 -6.98 8.65 -18.12
C LEU A 209 -6.67 10.00 -17.49
N GLY A 210 -7.58 10.55 -16.69
CA GLY A 210 -7.47 11.88 -16.09
C GLY A 210 -7.58 11.87 -14.57
N LYS A 211 -6.58 12.43 -13.92
CA LYS A 211 -6.62 12.94 -12.53
C LYS A 211 -6.13 14.38 -12.59
N VAL A 212 -6.54 15.27 -11.68
CA VAL A 212 -6.00 16.64 -11.62
C VAL A 212 -4.46 16.55 -11.58
N GLY A 213 -3.80 16.84 -12.71
CA GLY A 213 -2.34 16.76 -12.88
C GLY A 213 -1.73 15.47 -13.49
N PHE A 214 -2.49 14.41 -13.79
CA PHE A 214 -1.98 13.23 -14.52
C PHE A 214 -2.84 12.93 -15.76
N SER A 215 -2.20 12.79 -16.93
CA SER A 215 -2.84 12.31 -18.17
C SER A 215 -2.06 11.13 -18.75
N PHE A 216 -2.65 9.94 -18.74
CA PHE A 216 -2.06 8.77 -19.42
C PHE A 216 -2.74 8.58 -20.77
N ASN A 217 -1.95 8.49 -21.85
CA ASN A 217 -2.45 8.09 -23.16
C ASN A 217 -2.38 6.57 -23.22
N LEU A 218 -3.52 5.90 -23.25
CA LEU A 218 -3.62 4.45 -23.34
C LEU A 218 -4.21 4.11 -24.71
N ASP A 219 -3.51 3.33 -25.51
CA ASP A 219 -4.06 2.80 -26.76
C ASP A 219 -5.03 1.66 -26.45
N LEU A 220 -6.25 2.02 -26.07
CA LEU A 220 -7.36 1.08 -25.89
C LEU A 220 -8.07 0.91 -27.23
N SER A 221 -7.85 -0.23 -27.90
CA SER A 221 -8.51 -0.50 -29.18
C SER A 221 -10.03 -0.44 -29.03
N ARG A 222 -10.75 -0.04 -30.09
CA ARG A 222 -12.23 0.04 -30.15
C ARG A 222 -12.94 -1.27 -29.74
N THR A 223 -12.22 -2.40 -29.74
CA THR A 223 -12.67 -3.74 -29.38
C THR A 223 -12.51 -4.09 -27.90
N GLU A 224 -11.77 -3.30 -27.12
CA GLU A 224 -11.62 -3.47 -25.67
C GLU A 224 -12.81 -2.82 -24.96
N GLY A 225 -13.90 -3.59 -24.78
CA GLY A 225 -15.13 -3.11 -24.15
C GLY A 225 -14.97 -2.63 -22.69
N LEU A 226 -16.07 -2.15 -22.10
CA LEU A 226 -16.13 -1.56 -20.74
C LEU A 226 -15.40 -2.37 -19.64
N GLY A 227 -15.32 -3.69 -19.77
CA GLY A 227 -14.58 -4.54 -18.84
C GLY A 227 -13.05 -4.33 -18.85
N ALA A 228 -12.46 -4.04 -20.01
CA ALA A 228 -11.03 -3.73 -20.11
C ALA A 228 -10.73 -2.36 -19.49
N THR A 229 -11.57 -1.35 -19.77
CA THR A 229 -11.50 -0.03 -19.13
C THR A 229 -11.62 -0.13 -17.61
N THR A 230 -12.61 -0.89 -17.13
CA THR A 230 -12.84 -1.10 -15.69
C THR A 230 -11.65 -1.78 -15.04
N ARG A 231 -11.07 -2.81 -15.68
CA ARG A 231 -9.87 -3.48 -15.16
C ARG A 231 -8.70 -2.51 -15.06
N THR A 232 -8.44 -1.72 -16.09
CA THR A 232 -7.36 -0.72 -16.11
C THR A 232 -7.53 0.33 -15.02
N LEU A 233 -8.76 0.85 -14.84
CA LEU A 233 -9.06 1.81 -13.80
C LEU A 233 -8.93 1.22 -12.39
N LEU A 234 -9.32 -0.05 -12.22
CA LEU A 234 -9.16 -0.80 -10.98
C LEU A 234 -7.68 -1.01 -10.64
N GLU A 235 -6.87 -1.46 -11.60
CA GLU A 235 -5.44 -1.69 -11.41
C GLU A 235 -4.71 -0.40 -11.01
N LEU A 236 -4.99 0.72 -11.67
CA LEU A 236 -4.47 2.03 -11.27
C LEU A 236 -4.88 2.39 -9.84
N SER A 237 -6.18 2.34 -9.55
CA SER A 237 -6.72 2.75 -8.25
C SER A 237 -6.14 1.93 -7.11
N LEU A 238 -5.88 0.65 -7.37
CA LEU A 238 -5.25 -0.25 -6.43
C LEU A 238 -3.74 0.02 -6.25
N ILE A 239 -2.99 0.29 -7.33
CA ILE A 239 -1.58 0.70 -7.25
C ILE A 239 -1.45 1.94 -6.36
N GLU A 240 -2.29 2.95 -6.59
CA GLU A 240 -2.28 4.17 -5.79
C GLU A 240 -2.69 3.91 -4.33
N ALA A 241 -3.78 3.17 -4.10
CA ALA A 241 -4.31 2.94 -2.76
C ALA A 241 -3.34 2.13 -1.89
N LEU A 242 -2.80 1.03 -2.43
CA LEU A 242 -1.81 0.21 -1.73
C LEU A 242 -0.44 0.91 -1.61
N GLY A 243 -0.06 1.68 -2.62
CA GLY A 243 1.12 2.54 -2.59
C GLY A 243 1.08 3.54 -1.44
N LYS A 244 0.00 4.32 -1.36
CA LYS A 244 -0.27 5.27 -0.26
C LYS A 244 -0.34 4.56 1.10
N PHE A 245 -1.06 3.44 1.16
CA PHE A 245 -1.21 2.66 2.39
C PHE A 245 0.12 2.15 2.94
N THR A 246 0.99 1.64 2.08
CA THR A 246 2.32 1.12 2.47
C THR A 246 3.40 2.21 2.51
N GLN A 247 3.06 3.43 2.09
CA GLN A 247 3.97 4.59 1.99
C GLN A 247 5.18 4.32 1.09
N VAL A 248 4.98 3.56 0.02
CA VAL A 248 6.01 3.34 -1.00
C VAL A 248 5.81 4.32 -2.18
N PRO A 249 6.89 4.70 -2.90
CA PRO A 249 6.79 5.65 -4.00
C PRO A 249 6.18 5.04 -5.28
N TYR A 250 4.88 4.72 -5.22
CA TYR A 250 4.14 3.98 -6.24
C TYR A 250 4.08 4.67 -7.61
N TRP A 251 4.17 6.00 -7.65
CA TRP A 251 4.15 6.80 -8.88
C TRP A 251 5.26 6.39 -9.86
N ARG A 252 6.38 5.88 -9.35
CA ARG A 252 7.48 5.36 -10.17
C ARG A 252 7.08 4.18 -11.04
N CYS A 253 6.07 3.42 -10.62
CA CYS A 253 5.58 2.29 -11.38
C CYS A 253 4.55 2.68 -12.45
N LEU A 254 4.04 3.92 -12.41
CA LEU A 254 2.98 4.38 -13.30
C LEU A 254 3.50 5.02 -14.60
N ASP A 255 4.81 4.97 -14.88
CA ASP A 255 5.44 5.58 -16.07
C ASP A 255 5.11 7.08 -16.23
N ALA A 256 4.83 7.73 -15.10
CA ALA A 256 4.67 9.16 -15.03
C ALA A 256 6.06 9.78 -14.94
N ASP A 257 6.48 10.41 -16.04
CA ASP A 257 7.71 11.19 -16.14
C ASP A 257 7.84 12.13 -14.92
N VAL A 258 9.04 12.23 -14.34
CA VAL A 258 9.36 13.08 -13.17
C VAL A 258 9.10 14.56 -13.45
N THR A 259 8.97 14.96 -14.72
CA THR A 259 8.48 16.29 -15.12
C THR A 259 7.00 16.53 -14.83
N ASN A 260 6.25 15.52 -14.40
CA ASN A 260 4.86 15.67 -13.99
C ASN A 260 4.76 16.61 -12.77
N PRO A 261 3.92 17.67 -12.83
CA PRO A 261 3.82 18.65 -11.76
C PRO A 261 3.42 18.04 -10.41
N VAL A 262 2.58 17.00 -10.39
CA VAL A 262 2.15 16.36 -9.13
C VAL A 262 3.27 15.55 -8.47
N ILE A 263 4.11 14.88 -9.27
CA ILE A 263 5.29 14.16 -8.76
C ILE A 263 6.31 15.15 -8.21
N ARG A 264 6.50 16.26 -8.92
CA ARG A 264 7.41 17.33 -8.51
C ARG A 264 6.93 18.00 -7.21
N ASP A 265 5.64 18.32 -7.09
CA ASP A 265 5.07 18.91 -5.87
C ASP A 265 5.26 17.99 -4.66
N GLN A 266 4.98 16.70 -4.82
CA GLN A 266 5.18 15.73 -3.75
C GLN A 266 6.67 15.49 -3.42
N ALA A 267 7.55 15.52 -4.43
CA ALA A 267 8.98 15.47 -4.21
C ALA A 267 9.49 16.72 -3.48
N MET A 268 8.90 17.90 -3.75
CA MET A 268 9.19 19.14 -3.03
C MET A 268 8.75 19.04 -1.57
N GLU A 269 7.51 18.61 -1.30
CA GLU A 269 7.02 18.39 0.06
C GLU A 269 7.93 17.44 0.85
N ASN A 270 8.33 16.32 0.23
CA ASN A 270 9.24 15.36 0.84
C ASN A 270 10.63 15.97 1.10
N PHE A 271 11.18 16.72 0.14
CA PHE A 271 12.46 17.41 0.29
C PHE A 271 12.40 18.43 1.43
N ASP A 272 11.30 19.16 1.56
CA ASP A 272 11.07 20.17 2.60
C ASP A 272 10.90 19.55 3.99
N MET A 273 10.36 18.33 4.08
CA MET A 273 10.27 17.58 5.34
C MET A 273 11.61 17.00 5.82
N LEU A 274 12.59 16.78 4.93
CA LEU A 274 13.90 16.22 5.28
C LEU A 274 14.81 17.27 5.93
N LYS A 275 15.52 16.88 6.99
CA LYS A 275 16.57 17.70 7.61
C LYS A 275 17.81 17.74 6.71
N ASP A 276 18.63 18.79 6.82
CA ASP A 276 19.84 18.95 5.99
C ASP A 276 20.79 17.74 6.04
N ASN A 277 20.96 17.14 7.23
CA ASN A 277 21.76 15.92 7.36
C ASN A 277 21.17 14.76 6.55
N GLU A 278 19.84 14.60 6.58
CA GLU A 278 19.14 13.53 5.86
C GLU A 278 19.19 13.74 4.34
N ARG A 279 19.10 15.00 3.89
CA ARG A 279 19.29 15.40 2.49
C ARG A 279 20.70 15.05 2.02
N ILE A 280 21.72 15.42 2.79
CA ILE A 280 23.12 15.10 2.47
C ILE A 280 23.34 13.59 2.48
N LEU A 281 22.81 12.87 3.47
CA LEU A 281 22.94 11.43 3.59
C LEU A 281 22.23 10.70 2.43
N PHE A 282 21.13 11.23 1.91
CA PHE A 282 20.48 10.75 0.70
C PHE A 282 21.42 10.88 -0.51
N VAL A 283 22.02 12.06 -0.72
CA VAL A 283 22.93 12.32 -1.83
C VAL A 283 24.19 11.46 -1.75
N GLN A 284 24.82 11.35 -0.56
CA GLN A 284 25.97 10.49 -0.33
C GLN A 284 25.66 9.03 -0.70
N ARG A 285 24.50 8.51 -0.27
CA ARG A 285 24.08 7.14 -0.57
C ARG A 285 23.87 6.92 -2.07
N LYS A 286 23.26 7.88 -2.77
CA LYS A 286 23.03 7.78 -4.21
C LYS A 286 24.32 7.88 -5.03
N LEU A 287 25.13 8.90 -4.76
CA LEU A 287 26.37 9.12 -5.49
C LEU A 287 27.43 8.07 -5.12
N GLY A 288 27.47 7.59 -3.87
CA GLY A 288 28.52 6.68 -3.42
C GLY A 288 28.15 5.21 -3.37
N GLY A 289 26.90 4.88 -3.04
CA GLY A 289 26.45 3.48 -3.03
C GLY A 289 26.20 2.97 -4.44
N SER A 290 25.34 3.70 -5.16
CA SER A 290 24.72 3.14 -6.35
C SER A 290 25.36 3.61 -7.66
N MET A 291 25.88 4.85 -7.71
CA MET A 291 26.71 5.32 -8.83
C MET A 291 28.21 5.07 -8.63
N GLN A 292 28.64 4.69 -7.41
CA GLN A 292 30.05 4.49 -7.04
C GLN A 292 30.98 5.69 -7.35
N ARG A 293 30.42 6.91 -7.42
CA ARG A 293 31.13 8.17 -7.73
C ARG A 293 31.70 8.85 -6.49
N TYR A 294 31.07 8.67 -5.33
CA TYR A 294 31.54 9.21 -4.05
C TYR A 294 32.08 8.08 -3.17
N ARG A 295 33.33 8.19 -2.68
CA ARG A 295 33.97 7.14 -1.86
C ARG A 295 34.16 7.54 -0.41
N GLY A 296 33.79 8.78 -0.07
CA GLY A 296 33.87 9.30 1.28
C GLY A 296 32.82 8.72 2.26
N PRO A 297 32.84 9.18 3.53
CA PRO A 297 31.97 8.67 4.58
C PRO A 297 30.49 9.01 4.35
N MET A 298 29.61 8.07 4.73
CA MET A 298 28.14 8.17 4.67
C MET A 298 27.58 8.67 6.02
N ASN A 299 27.90 9.90 6.37
CA ASN A 299 27.65 10.49 7.70
C ASN A 299 26.62 11.63 7.68
N GLY A 300 26.09 12.00 6.51
CA GLY A 300 25.15 13.11 6.35
C GLY A 300 25.78 14.48 6.56
N VAL A 301 27.10 14.58 6.42
CA VAL A 301 27.85 15.84 6.53
C VAL A 301 28.53 16.15 5.20
N MET A 302 28.41 17.40 4.75
CA MET A 302 29.07 17.87 3.53
C MET A 302 30.59 17.90 3.74
N ASN A 303 31.34 17.40 2.77
CA ASN A 303 32.81 17.51 2.70
C ASN A 303 33.22 17.93 1.29
N ASP A 304 34.49 18.30 1.12
CA ASP A 304 34.99 18.82 -0.17
C ASP A 304 34.88 17.76 -1.28
N GLU A 305 35.15 16.48 -0.98
CA GLU A 305 34.99 15.38 -1.94
C GLU A 305 33.53 15.24 -2.43
N LEU A 306 32.55 15.28 -1.52
CA LEU A 306 31.14 15.20 -1.88
C LEU A 306 30.71 16.41 -2.71
N LYS A 307 31.18 17.60 -2.34
CA LYS A 307 30.89 18.83 -3.07
C LYS A 307 31.39 18.76 -4.51
N ASP A 308 32.60 18.26 -4.72
CA ASP A 308 33.18 18.08 -6.06
C ASP A 308 32.39 17.06 -6.89
N VAL A 309 32.02 15.93 -6.30
CA VAL A 309 31.20 14.92 -6.97
C VAL A 309 29.80 15.45 -7.30
N ILE A 310 29.19 16.26 -6.41
CA ILE A 310 27.91 16.92 -6.68
C ILE A 310 28.04 17.90 -7.85
N MET A 311 29.07 18.76 -7.87
CA MET A 311 29.28 19.71 -8.98
C MET A 311 29.44 18.98 -10.31
N GLU A 312 30.20 17.89 -10.33
CA GLU A 312 30.40 17.08 -11.53
C GLU A 312 29.10 16.41 -11.98
N TYR A 313 28.30 15.88 -11.05
CA TYR A 313 26.98 15.32 -11.35
C TYR A 313 26.02 16.39 -11.90
N GLN A 314 25.96 17.56 -11.26
CA GLN A 314 25.12 18.67 -11.70
C GLN A 314 25.50 19.12 -13.12
N ALA A 315 26.78 19.29 -13.41
CA ALA A 315 27.26 19.67 -14.74
C ALA A 315 26.91 18.64 -15.82
N GLN A 316 27.04 17.35 -15.51
CA GLN A 316 26.70 16.25 -16.44
C GLN A 316 25.20 16.15 -16.72
N ASN A 317 24.36 16.47 -15.73
CA ASN A 317 22.90 16.39 -15.84
C ASN A 317 22.24 17.73 -16.19
N GLN A 318 23.01 18.70 -16.70
CA GLN A 318 22.53 20.03 -17.09
C GLN A 318 21.84 20.82 -15.96
N LEU A 319 22.21 20.54 -14.72
CA LEU A 319 21.79 21.30 -13.54
C LEU A 319 22.76 22.46 -13.28
N ILE A 320 22.35 23.41 -12.43
CA ILE A 320 23.24 24.47 -11.95
C ILE A 320 24.34 23.83 -11.08
N ALA A 321 25.57 23.83 -11.57
CA ALA A 321 26.73 23.25 -10.89
C ALA A 321 27.25 24.16 -9.78
N ASP A 322 26.56 24.16 -8.64
CA ASP A 322 26.90 24.96 -7.45
C ASP A 322 27.47 24.12 -6.30
N GLY A 323 27.47 22.79 -6.43
CA GLY A 323 27.95 21.85 -5.43
C GLY A 323 27.06 21.74 -4.20
N ARG A 324 25.84 22.29 -4.26
CA ARG A 324 24.91 22.32 -3.13
C ARG A 324 23.87 21.22 -3.26
N VAL A 325 23.37 20.75 -2.12
CA VAL A 325 22.21 19.86 -2.07
C VAL A 325 20.95 20.71 -2.18
N ASN A 326 20.48 20.91 -3.42
CA ASN A 326 19.25 21.62 -3.73
C ASN A 326 18.16 20.65 -4.24
N PHE A 327 16.95 21.17 -4.41
CA PHE A 327 15.82 20.36 -4.87
C PHE A 327 16.05 19.77 -6.27
N ASP A 328 16.68 20.51 -7.18
CA ASP A 328 16.92 20.05 -8.55
C ASP A 328 17.87 18.84 -8.58
N LEU A 329 18.93 18.85 -7.75
CA LEU A 329 19.80 17.70 -7.54
C LEU A 329 19.03 16.52 -6.92
N TYR A 330 18.20 16.80 -5.90
CA TYR A 330 17.40 15.78 -5.24
C TYR A 330 16.43 15.09 -6.22
N ALA A 331 15.71 15.87 -7.02
CA ALA A 331 14.76 15.39 -8.00
C ALA A 331 15.45 14.57 -9.11
N SER A 332 16.60 15.05 -9.60
CA SER A 332 17.41 14.32 -10.60
C SER A 332 17.92 12.98 -10.07
N LEU A 333 18.39 12.92 -8.81
CA LEU A 333 18.82 11.68 -8.17
C LEU A 333 17.65 10.74 -7.77
N LEU A 334 16.42 11.26 -7.75
CA LEU A 334 15.20 10.50 -7.47
C LEU A 334 14.79 9.67 -8.70
N ASP A 335 15.02 10.19 -9.90
CA ASP A 335 14.63 9.63 -11.20
C ASP A 335 15.49 8.42 -11.63
N ASP A 336 16.79 8.40 -11.26
CA ASP A 336 17.71 7.38 -11.75
C ASP A 336 17.41 5.96 -11.19
N THR A 337 16.84 5.13 -12.06
CA THR A 337 16.27 3.80 -11.81
C THR A 337 17.30 2.73 -11.45
N GLN A 338 18.60 2.94 -11.69
CA GLN A 338 19.62 1.94 -11.34
C GLN A 338 19.99 1.89 -9.85
N ASN A 339 19.45 2.81 -9.04
CA ASN A 339 20.07 3.20 -7.79
C ASN A 339 19.28 2.95 -6.50
N VAL A 340 18.36 1.97 -6.49
CA VAL A 340 17.44 1.76 -5.35
C VAL A 340 18.04 0.91 -4.22
N LEU A 341 19.09 0.12 -4.45
CA LEU A 341 19.73 -0.66 -3.37
C LEU A 341 20.49 0.19 -2.34
N ALA A 342 20.76 1.47 -2.61
CA ALA A 342 21.49 2.35 -1.70
C ALA A 342 20.58 3.25 -0.83
N ALA A 343 19.27 3.30 -1.07
CA ALA A 343 18.36 4.22 -0.36
C ALA A 343 17.82 3.68 0.98
N LEU A 344 18.26 2.51 1.43
CA LEU A 344 17.97 2.06 2.80
C LEU A 344 18.66 3.02 3.80
N PRO A 345 17.97 3.48 4.86
CA PRO A 345 18.64 4.20 5.95
C PRO A 345 19.58 3.22 6.66
N SER A 346 20.87 3.30 6.34
CA SER A 346 21.94 2.77 7.18
C SER A 346 21.97 3.63 8.45
N THR A 347 21.63 3.05 9.59
CA THR A 347 21.78 3.69 10.91
C THR A 347 23.22 4.17 11.10
N PRO A 348 23.50 5.48 11.25
CA PRO A 348 24.83 5.95 11.60
C PRO A 348 25.08 5.88 13.12
N PRO A 349 26.35 5.67 13.56
CA PRO A 349 26.71 5.48 14.95
C PRO A 349 26.84 6.82 15.68
N VAL A 350 26.13 7.00 16.79
CA VAL A 350 26.23 8.25 17.56
C VAL A 350 27.45 8.24 18.46
N ALA A 351 28.46 9.00 18.04
CA ALA A 351 29.54 9.52 18.86
C ALA A 351 29.00 10.54 19.88
N ARG A 352 29.54 10.48 21.11
CA ARG A 352 29.28 11.45 22.20
C ARG A 352 29.82 12.83 21.83
N PRO A 353 29.19 13.91 22.34
CA PRO A 353 29.95 15.08 22.72
C PRO A 353 29.81 15.42 24.21
N ALA A 354 30.91 15.98 24.69
CA ALA A 354 31.17 16.46 26.03
C ALA A 354 30.39 17.74 26.36
N ALA A 355 30.26 17.98 27.66
CA ALA A 355 29.73 19.20 28.24
C ALA A 355 30.58 20.43 27.90
N THR A 356 29.96 21.56 27.61
CA THR A 356 30.50 22.87 27.96
C THR A 356 29.36 23.88 28.15
N GLN A 357 29.44 24.57 29.29
CA GLN A 357 28.53 25.61 29.76
C GLN A 357 28.62 26.87 28.89
N LEU A 358 27.57 27.70 28.88
CA LEU A 358 27.69 29.16 29.04
C LEU A 358 26.31 29.81 29.27
N SER A 359 26.35 30.88 30.04
CA SER A 359 25.26 31.57 30.72
C SER A 359 24.75 32.80 29.96
N MET A 360 23.54 33.25 30.34
CA MET A 360 22.93 34.59 30.19
C MET A 360 22.70 35.19 28.80
N ALA A 361 21.42 35.46 28.49
CA ALA A 361 20.88 36.82 28.37
C ALA A 361 19.34 36.81 28.23
N ALA A 362 18.67 37.68 28.98
CA ALA A 362 17.24 37.95 28.87
C ALA A 362 16.91 38.78 27.60
N PRO A 363 15.66 38.71 27.12
CA PRO A 363 14.87 39.94 27.16
C PRO A 363 13.38 39.76 27.52
N VAL A 364 12.94 40.73 28.33
CA VAL A 364 11.70 41.53 28.30
C VAL A 364 10.36 40.84 27.99
N ALA A 365 9.50 40.92 29.01
CA ALA A 365 8.11 40.47 29.04
C ALA A 365 7.17 41.28 28.13
N VAL A 366 6.25 40.57 27.48
CA VAL A 366 4.95 41.10 27.03
C VAL A 366 3.88 40.27 27.72
N SER A 367 3.07 40.94 28.55
CA SER A 367 1.99 40.34 29.33
C SER A 367 0.80 39.96 28.45
N ALA A 368 0.49 38.67 28.38
CA ALA A 368 -0.81 38.14 27.93
C ALA A 368 -1.69 37.82 29.15
N PRO A 369 -3.04 37.86 29.03
CA PRO A 369 -3.96 37.71 30.16
C PRO A 369 -3.89 36.28 30.75
N PRO A 370 -4.26 36.08 32.03
CA PRO A 370 -4.06 34.81 32.71
C PRO A 370 -4.96 33.72 32.12
N ALA A 371 -4.37 32.85 31.29
CA ALA A 371 -4.90 31.52 31.06
C ALA A 371 -4.70 30.73 32.36
N GLN A 372 -5.81 30.27 32.91
CA GLN A 372 -5.87 29.46 34.12
C GLN A 372 -4.84 28.33 34.05
N ALA A 373 -3.95 28.30 35.04
CA ALA A 373 -3.05 27.18 35.25
C ALA A 373 -3.90 25.94 35.58
N MET A 374 -4.24 25.18 34.55
CA MET A 374 -4.52 23.77 34.73
C MET A 374 -3.26 23.19 35.37
N ALA A 375 -3.35 22.79 36.63
CA ALA A 375 -2.33 22.01 37.28
C ALA A 375 -1.96 20.86 36.34
N SER A 376 -0.71 20.82 35.90
CA SER A 376 -0.19 19.73 35.09
C SER A 376 -0.28 18.45 35.92
N SER A 377 -1.33 17.66 35.68
CA SER A 377 -1.45 16.33 36.27
C SER A 377 -0.16 15.55 35.96
N PRO A 378 0.46 14.89 36.95
CA PRO A 378 1.69 14.15 36.70
C PRO A 378 1.44 13.09 35.62
N PHE A 379 2.36 12.97 34.67
CA PHE A 379 2.30 11.95 33.62
C PHE A 379 2.22 10.56 34.26
N ARG A 380 1.29 9.73 33.79
CA ARG A 380 1.07 8.37 34.26
C ARG A 380 0.97 7.43 33.06
N VAL A 381 1.60 6.28 33.23
CA VAL A 381 1.42 5.09 32.39
C VAL A 381 0.44 4.20 33.13
N ASN A 382 -0.70 3.89 32.52
CA ASN A 382 -1.70 3.01 33.12
C ASN A 382 -1.77 1.72 32.31
N LEU A 383 -1.62 0.59 32.99
CA LEU A 383 -1.62 -0.74 32.40
C LEU A 383 -2.68 -1.56 33.13
N GLU A 384 -3.67 -2.04 32.39
CA GLU A 384 -4.83 -2.73 32.94
C GLU A 384 -5.02 -4.09 32.26
N SER A 385 -5.57 -5.06 32.97
CA SER A 385 -6.00 -6.35 32.43
C SER A 385 -7.50 -6.49 32.58
N ASP A 386 -8.12 -7.21 31.65
CA ASP A 386 -9.54 -7.59 31.72
C ASP A 386 -9.88 -8.46 32.95
N ARG A 387 -8.87 -9.04 33.61
CA ARG A 387 -9.01 -9.85 34.84
C ARG A 387 -8.48 -9.13 36.10
N GLY A 388 -8.34 -7.80 36.06
CA GLY A 388 -7.93 -6.97 37.20
C GLY A 388 -6.40 -6.83 37.36
N GLY A 389 -5.94 -6.25 38.48
CA GLY A 389 -4.52 -5.91 38.68
C GLY A 389 -3.56 -7.08 38.97
N ARG A 390 -4.09 -8.27 39.24
CA ARG A 390 -3.33 -9.53 39.39
C ARG A 390 -4.05 -10.65 38.66
N PRO A 391 -4.05 -10.61 37.32
CA PRO A 391 -4.86 -11.51 36.53
C PRO A 391 -4.34 -12.96 36.63
N SER A 392 -5.27 -13.90 36.71
CA SER A 392 -4.97 -15.32 36.66
C SER A 392 -5.47 -15.94 35.35
N TYR A 393 -4.59 -16.70 34.69
CA TYR A 393 -4.83 -17.38 33.43
C TYR A 393 -4.60 -18.88 33.56
N LYS A 394 -5.07 -19.65 32.58
CA LYS A 394 -4.73 -21.07 32.45
C LYS A 394 -3.72 -21.28 31.33
N VAL A 395 -2.98 -22.38 31.37
CA VAL A 395 -2.14 -22.79 30.23
C VAL A 395 -3.03 -22.91 28.99
N GLY A 396 -2.61 -22.26 27.90
CA GLY A 396 -3.37 -22.14 26.65
C GLY A 396 -4.19 -20.85 26.51
N ASP A 397 -4.41 -20.08 27.59
CA ASP A 397 -5.01 -18.74 27.50
C ASP A 397 -4.05 -17.76 26.79
N PHE A 398 -4.59 -16.62 26.36
CA PHE A 398 -3.83 -15.55 25.74
C PHE A 398 -3.77 -14.30 26.63
N LEU A 399 -2.60 -13.65 26.66
CA LEU A 399 -2.41 -12.38 27.32
C LEU A 399 -3.32 -11.31 26.69
N ASN A 400 -4.03 -10.57 27.54
CA ASN A 400 -4.88 -9.47 27.12
C ASN A 400 -4.78 -8.32 28.10
N MET A 401 -4.22 -7.20 27.64
CA MET A 401 -3.98 -6.01 28.45
C MET A 401 -4.29 -4.75 27.66
N THR A 402 -4.47 -3.66 28.39
CA THR A 402 -4.80 -2.34 27.86
C THR A 402 -3.83 -1.32 28.45
N LEU A 403 -3.08 -0.65 27.59
CA LEU A 403 -2.16 0.43 27.90
C LEU A 403 -2.83 1.77 27.60
N SER A 404 -2.74 2.72 28.51
CA SER A 404 -3.14 4.11 28.30
C SER A 404 -2.16 5.09 28.95
N LEU A 405 -2.04 6.29 28.39
CA LEU A 405 -1.22 7.37 28.93
C LEU A 405 -2.11 8.56 29.34
N SER A 406 -1.76 9.21 30.46
CA SER A 406 -2.47 10.42 30.92
C SER A 406 -2.06 11.71 30.20
N GLY A 407 -1.11 11.63 29.26
CA GLY A 407 -0.54 12.74 28.51
C GLY A 407 0.13 12.21 27.23
N ASP A 408 0.52 13.12 26.35
CA ASP A 408 1.37 12.77 25.19
C ASP A 408 2.73 12.29 25.70
N GLY A 409 3.25 11.19 25.17
CA GLY A 409 4.51 10.63 25.67
C GLY A 409 5.01 9.41 24.91
N THR A 410 6.19 8.96 25.27
CA THR A 410 6.84 7.78 24.70
C THR A 410 6.76 6.63 25.70
N VAL A 411 6.40 5.42 25.23
CA VAL A 411 6.25 4.24 26.09
C VAL A 411 6.86 2.98 25.46
N PHE A 412 7.45 2.13 26.30
CA PHE A 412 8.01 0.83 25.96
C PHE A 412 7.45 -0.22 26.92
N CYS A 413 6.97 -1.35 26.40
CA CYS A 413 6.46 -2.45 27.21
C CYS A 413 7.20 -3.75 26.93
N TYR A 414 7.38 -4.51 28.01
CA TYR A 414 8.15 -5.74 28.06
C TYR A 414 7.35 -6.81 28.76
N TYR A 415 7.50 -8.04 28.29
CA TYR A 415 6.88 -9.22 28.86
C TYR A 415 7.97 -10.20 29.31
N GLU A 416 7.76 -10.81 30.46
CA GLU A 416 8.61 -11.86 31.04
C GLU A 416 7.79 -13.13 31.25
N ASP A 417 8.24 -14.23 30.66
CA ASP A 417 7.59 -15.53 30.76
C ASP A 417 7.96 -16.30 32.06
N ALA A 418 7.39 -17.48 32.24
CA ALA A 418 7.61 -18.33 33.42
C ALA A 418 9.07 -18.85 33.52
N THR A 419 9.85 -18.76 32.45
CA THR A 419 11.26 -19.14 32.39
C THR A 419 12.21 -17.94 32.57
N HIS A 420 11.66 -16.77 32.91
CA HIS A 420 12.37 -15.48 33.03
C HIS A 420 12.95 -14.93 31.71
N GLN A 421 12.48 -15.40 30.55
CA GLN A 421 12.84 -14.78 29.28
C GLN A 421 12.04 -13.49 29.09
N VAL A 422 12.74 -12.41 28.78
CA VAL A 422 12.13 -11.09 28.59
C VAL A 422 12.11 -10.74 27.10
N ALA A 423 10.99 -10.26 26.60
CA ALA A 423 10.87 -9.76 25.23
C ALA A 423 10.19 -8.37 25.21
N ARG A 424 10.61 -7.51 24.27
CA ARG A 424 9.91 -6.24 24.02
C ARG A 424 8.63 -6.52 23.24
N ILE A 425 7.49 -6.14 23.82
CA ILE A 425 6.15 -6.31 23.23
C ILE A 425 5.59 -5.01 22.66
N PHE A 426 6.13 -3.85 23.08
CA PHE A 426 5.78 -2.52 22.54
C PHE A 426 6.96 -1.52 22.70
N PRO A 427 7.23 -0.63 21.73
CA PRO A 427 6.87 -0.79 20.32
C PRO A 427 7.42 -2.12 19.78
N ASN A 428 6.89 -2.58 18.65
CA ASN A 428 7.34 -3.82 18.02
C ASN A 428 7.34 -3.69 16.49
N GLN A 429 7.74 -4.74 15.78
CA GLN A 429 7.82 -4.74 14.31
C GLN A 429 6.50 -4.45 13.58
N PHE A 430 5.36 -4.68 14.23
CA PHE A 430 4.02 -4.42 13.70
C PHE A 430 3.51 -3.02 14.08
N PHE A 431 3.99 -2.48 15.20
CA PHE A 431 3.67 -1.16 15.69
C PHE A 431 4.94 -0.46 16.19
N ALA A 432 5.68 0.14 15.24
CA ALA A 432 7.03 0.64 15.49
C ALA A 432 7.07 1.99 16.21
N ASN A 433 5.95 2.73 16.28
CA ASN A 433 5.91 4.05 16.89
C ASN A 433 5.74 3.94 18.42
N PRO A 434 6.74 4.30 19.25
CA PRO A 434 6.60 4.28 20.71
C PRO A 434 5.85 5.49 21.26
N THR A 435 5.53 6.50 20.43
CA THR A 435 4.84 7.71 20.87
C THR A 435 3.33 7.55 20.83
N LEU A 436 2.68 7.89 21.95
CA LEU A 436 1.25 7.83 22.14
C LEU A 436 0.71 9.18 22.60
N ARG A 437 -0.50 9.52 22.16
CA ARG A 437 -1.18 10.75 22.58
C ARG A 437 -1.98 10.54 23.86
N SER A 438 -2.23 11.61 24.60
CA SER A 438 -3.10 11.64 25.77
C SER A 438 -4.47 11.03 25.45
N GLY A 439 -4.93 10.11 26.30
CA GLY A 439 -6.20 9.42 26.11
C GLY A 439 -6.21 8.37 24.99
N SER A 440 -5.07 8.10 24.35
CA SER A 440 -4.94 6.94 23.46
C SER A 440 -4.86 5.66 24.28
N THR A 441 -5.53 4.63 23.77
CA THR A 441 -5.60 3.32 24.42
C THR A 441 -5.14 2.27 23.44
N ILE A 442 -4.12 1.49 23.81
CA ILE A 442 -3.56 0.41 23.00
C ILE A 442 -3.78 -0.92 23.71
N ARG A 443 -4.25 -1.92 22.97
CA ARG A 443 -4.32 -3.29 23.45
C ARG A 443 -2.94 -3.95 23.35
N LEU A 444 -2.45 -4.52 24.44
CA LEU A 444 -1.21 -5.27 24.50
C LEU A 444 -1.50 -6.77 24.66
N PRO A 445 -0.84 -7.65 23.91
CA PRO A 445 0.12 -7.34 22.85
C PRO A 445 -0.53 -6.70 21.60
N SER A 446 0.17 -5.75 20.95
CA SER A 446 -0.36 -4.92 19.85
C SER A 446 0.19 -5.32 18.49
N GLY A 447 -0.60 -5.18 17.42
CA GLY A 447 -0.14 -5.45 16.04
C GLY A 447 -0.29 -6.91 15.62
N GLY A 448 -1.43 -7.53 15.95
CA GLY A 448 -1.83 -8.83 15.40
C GLY A 448 -1.21 -10.07 16.06
N PHE A 449 -0.13 -9.93 16.85
CA PHE A 449 0.44 -11.04 17.60
C PHE A 449 -0.26 -11.26 18.94
N LYS A 450 -0.28 -12.50 19.41
CA LYS A 450 -0.81 -12.89 20.72
C LYS A 450 0.26 -13.66 21.47
N ILE A 451 0.32 -13.45 22.78
CA ILE A 451 1.17 -14.25 23.68
C ILE A 451 0.26 -15.31 24.29
N ARG A 452 0.58 -16.59 24.04
CA ARG A 452 -0.13 -17.74 24.61
C ARG A 452 0.68 -18.26 25.78
N PHE A 453 0.03 -18.42 26.94
CA PHE A 453 0.66 -19.00 28.11
C PHE A 453 0.90 -20.50 27.87
N ASP A 454 2.15 -20.93 27.90
CA ASP A 454 2.55 -22.30 27.57
C ASP A 454 2.92 -23.14 28.80
N GLN A 455 3.34 -22.51 29.90
CA GLN A 455 3.71 -23.17 31.15
C GLN A 455 2.99 -22.55 32.36
N PRO A 456 2.67 -23.36 33.39
CA PRO A 456 2.17 -22.83 34.64
C PRO A 456 3.31 -22.13 35.39
N GLY A 457 3.04 -20.96 35.96
CA GLY A 457 4.08 -20.15 36.59
C GLY A 457 3.65 -18.71 36.84
N LYS A 458 4.61 -17.90 37.28
CA LYS A 458 4.44 -16.45 37.39
C LYS A 458 5.04 -15.80 36.16
N GLU A 459 4.29 -14.88 35.58
CA GLU A 459 4.71 -14.09 34.43
C GLU A 459 4.43 -12.62 34.69
N ARG A 460 5.06 -11.73 33.93
CA ARG A 460 4.96 -10.28 34.21
C ARG A 460 4.93 -9.45 32.95
N VAL A 461 4.23 -8.33 33.02
CA VAL A 461 4.30 -7.27 32.01
C VAL A 461 4.62 -5.96 32.69
N ALA A 462 5.57 -5.21 32.13
CA ALA A 462 5.89 -3.88 32.59
C ALA A 462 5.98 -2.91 31.42
N CYS A 463 5.41 -1.72 31.60
CA CYS A 463 5.48 -0.62 30.66
C CYS A 463 6.19 0.56 31.32
N VAL A 464 7.12 1.17 30.60
CA VAL A 464 7.88 2.35 31.00
C VAL A 464 7.59 3.50 30.06
N GLY A 465 7.31 4.68 30.58
CA GLY A 465 7.05 5.84 29.74
C GLY A 465 7.33 7.18 30.41
N ALA A 466 7.41 8.21 29.58
CA ALA A 466 7.58 9.60 30.00
C ALA A 466 6.84 10.55 29.05
N ASP A 467 6.61 11.78 29.51
CA ASP A 467 6.03 12.91 28.74
C ASP A 467 6.96 13.47 27.64
N ARG A 468 8.07 12.77 27.38
CA ARG A 468 9.16 13.15 26.48
C ARG A 468 9.78 11.90 25.88
N GLU A 469 10.67 12.10 24.92
CA GLU A 469 11.42 11.00 24.33
C GLU A 469 12.21 10.22 25.39
N VAL A 470 11.98 8.91 25.47
CA VAL A 470 12.65 8.01 26.41
C VAL A 470 13.90 7.45 25.73
N VAL A 471 15.06 7.65 26.37
CA VAL A 471 16.32 7.08 25.90
C VAL A 471 16.35 5.58 26.20
N VAL A 472 16.33 4.75 25.16
CA VAL A 472 16.45 3.29 25.27
C VAL A 472 17.86 2.92 25.77
N PRO A 473 18.00 2.08 26.83
CA PRO A 473 19.30 1.59 27.30
C PRO A 473 20.12 0.91 26.20
N SER A 474 21.45 1.10 26.21
CA SER A 474 22.33 0.60 25.14
C SER A 474 22.31 -0.91 24.95
N SER A 475 22.11 -1.67 26.03
CA SER A 475 21.90 -3.14 26.04
C SER A 475 20.66 -3.59 25.26
N LEU A 476 19.68 -2.69 25.09
CA LEU A 476 18.39 -2.98 24.45
C LEU A 476 18.28 -2.33 23.05
N LYS A 477 19.27 -1.52 22.64
CA LYS A 477 19.31 -0.89 21.32
C LYS A 477 19.64 -1.93 20.25
N GLY A 478 18.88 -1.94 19.16
CA GLY A 478 19.13 -2.83 18.01
C GLY A 478 18.73 -4.30 18.21
N VAL A 479 18.21 -4.67 19.39
CA VAL A 479 17.64 -6.01 19.59
C VAL A 479 16.34 -6.12 18.82
N ARG A 480 16.15 -7.24 18.11
CA ARG A 480 14.93 -7.52 17.35
C ARG A 480 13.73 -7.60 18.30
N ASP A 481 12.63 -6.99 17.89
CA ASP A 481 11.37 -7.08 18.65
C ASP A 481 10.89 -8.52 18.76
N LEU A 482 10.17 -8.84 19.83
CA LEU A 482 9.61 -10.19 20.09
C LEU A 482 10.66 -11.31 20.14
N THR A 483 11.93 -10.98 20.35
CA THR A 483 13.00 -11.96 20.60
C THR A 483 13.49 -11.85 22.05
N PRO A 484 14.00 -12.94 22.64
CA PRO A 484 14.57 -12.90 23.98
C PRO A 484 15.69 -11.86 24.08
N LEU A 485 15.53 -10.95 25.04
CA LEU A 485 16.49 -9.90 25.34
C LEU A 485 17.64 -10.48 26.17
N PRO A 486 18.87 -9.96 26.02
CA PRO A 486 20.04 -10.39 26.80
C PRO A 486 20.02 -9.80 28.22
N VAL A 487 18.95 -10.04 28.98
CA VAL A 487 18.71 -9.56 30.35
C VAL A 487 18.23 -10.71 31.23
N ARG A 488 18.43 -10.60 32.55
CA ARG A 488 18.09 -11.66 33.51
C ARG A 488 16.66 -11.60 34.01
N SER A 489 16.04 -10.41 34.00
CA SER A 489 14.68 -10.21 34.46
C SER A 489 14.08 -8.92 33.95
N LEU A 490 12.75 -8.78 34.07
CA LEU A 490 12.04 -7.55 33.75
C LEU A 490 12.51 -6.38 34.64
N ASP A 491 12.81 -6.64 35.91
CA ASP A 491 13.31 -5.62 36.84
C ASP A 491 14.66 -5.03 36.38
N GLU A 492 15.52 -5.85 35.78
CA GLU A 492 16.78 -5.38 35.19
C GLU A 492 16.52 -4.36 34.08
N VAL A 493 15.57 -4.64 33.18
CA VAL A 493 15.16 -3.73 32.09
C VAL A 493 14.70 -2.40 32.67
N ILE A 494 13.79 -2.42 33.65
CA ILE A 494 13.25 -1.18 34.21
C ILE A 494 14.32 -0.37 34.95
N ASN A 495 15.23 -1.04 35.66
CA ASN A 495 16.34 -0.37 36.34
C ASN A 495 17.30 0.31 35.35
N GLN A 496 17.61 -0.33 34.22
CA GLN A 496 18.41 0.26 33.15
C GLN A 496 17.71 1.51 32.55
N TYR A 497 16.38 1.46 32.37
CA TYR A 497 15.59 2.61 31.93
C TYR A 497 15.63 3.75 32.94
N LYS A 498 15.46 3.49 34.23
CA LYS A 498 15.49 4.50 35.31
C LYS A 498 16.85 5.17 35.44
N GLN A 499 17.95 4.43 35.23
CA GLN A 499 19.31 5.00 35.23
C GLN A 499 19.50 6.02 34.09
N SER A 500 18.94 5.74 32.92
CA SER A 500 19.04 6.63 31.75
C SER A 500 17.96 7.73 31.72
N ASN A 501 16.86 7.52 32.45
CA ASN A 501 15.67 8.39 32.45
C ASN A 501 15.12 8.54 33.89
N PRO A 502 15.64 9.46 34.71
CA PRO A 502 15.27 9.58 36.12
C PRO A 502 13.79 9.93 36.38
N ALA A 503 13.15 10.60 35.42
CA ALA A 503 11.74 11.02 35.48
C ALA A 503 10.77 9.97 34.88
N LEU A 504 11.24 8.75 34.61
CA LEU A 504 10.45 7.72 33.96
C LEU A 504 9.45 7.08 34.93
N VAL A 505 8.22 6.89 34.44
CA VAL A 505 7.14 6.22 35.15
C VAL A 505 7.02 4.79 34.65
N ALA A 506 6.90 3.83 35.57
CA ALA A 506 6.74 2.42 35.25
C ALA A 506 5.42 1.91 35.82
N SER A 507 4.72 1.07 35.06
CA SER A 507 3.53 0.33 35.49
C SER A 507 3.74 -1.16 35.28
N TYR A 508 3.26 -1.98 36.22
CA TYR A 508 3.49 -3.43 36.27
C TYR A 508 2.19 -4.18 36.46
N ILE A 509 2.09 -5.36 35.86
CA ILE A 509 1.08 -6.37 36.18
C ILE A 509 1.77 -7.72 36.35
N ASP A 510 1.55 -8.32 37.52
CA ASP A 510 1.96 -9.68 37.85
C ASP A 510 0.86 -10.66 37.48
N ILE A 511 1.21 -11.69 36.73
CA ILE A 511 0.30 -12.66 36.13
C ILE A 511 0.55 -14.04 36.76
N SER A 512 -0.54 -14.74 37.10
CA SER A 512 -0.48 -16.12 37.61
C SER A 512 -1.09 -17.10 36.62
N VAL A 513 -0.27 -17.98 36.05
CA VAL A 513 -0.72 -19.03 35.11
C VAL A 513 -0.87 -20.36 35.86
N ASN A 514 -2.11 -20.85 35.91
CA ASN A 514 -2.47 -22.14 36.47
C ASN A 514 -2.54 -23.21 35.38
N ARG A 515 -2.48 -24.48 35.76
CA ARG A 515 -2.64 -25.60 34.81
C ARG A 515 -4.00 -25.62 34.12
#